data_AF-D1AI54-F1
#
_entry.id   AF-D1AI54-F1
#
_cell.length_a   1.000
_cell.length_b   1.000
_cell.length_c   1.000
_cell.angle_alpha   90.00
_cell.angle_beta   90.00
_cell.angle_gamma   90.00
#
_symmetry.space_group_name_H-M   'P 1'
#
loop_
_entity.id
_entity.type
_entity.pdbx_description
1 polymer ?
#
loop_
_entity_poly.entity_id
_entity_poly.type
_entity_poly.pdbx_seq_one_letter_code
_entity_poly.pdbx_strand_id
1 'polypeptide(L)'
;MKKLIFLIMLLFISCTAVTVPKTSVYTKDQILEIGINEVKRVYGLDIDKENTAIFKSGYGEWKIVLYSPTNPIFVLINEDGSIKSVEMKDYIQ
;
A
#
# COMPACT_ATOMS: atom_id res chain seq x y z
N MET A 1 -27.58 -23.88 44.23
CA MET A 1 -27.36 -24.06 42.78
C MET A 1 -27.63 -22.79 41.96
N LYS A 2 -28.71 -22.01 42.19
CA LYS A 2 -29.01 -20.76 41.46
C LYS A 2 -27.91 -19.67 41.48
N LYS A 3 -27.15 -19.54 42.59
CA LYS A 3 -26.09 -18.52 42.72
C LYS A 3 -24.84 -18.80 41.85
N LEU A 4 -24.58 -20.06 41.51
CA LEU A 4 -23.41 -20.46 40.72
C LEU A 4 -23.61 -20.13 39.23
N ILE A 5 -24.86 -20.26 38.74
CA ILE A 5 -25.24 -19.97 37.35
C ILE A 5 -25.10 -18.46 37.06
N PHE A 6 -25.44 -17.61 38.02
CA PHE A 6 -25.32 -16.15 37.87
C PHE A 6 -23.86 -15.67 37.77
N LEU A 7 -22.93 -16.37 38.44
CA LEU A 7 -21.50 -16.06 38.40
C LEU A 7 -20.86 -16.39 37.05
N ILE A 8 -21.33 -17.45 36.38
CA ILE A 8 -20.83 -17.90 35.07
C ILE A 8 -21.30 -16.96 33.95
N MET A 9 -22.48 -16.34 34.10
CA MET A 9 -23.04 -15.42 33.09
C MET A 9 -22.28 -14.10 32.98
N LEU A 10 -21.58 -13.67 34.04
CA LEU A 10 -20.74 -12.47 34.07
C LEU A 10 -19.43 -12.61 33.28
N LEU A 11 -18.99 -13.84 32.97
CA LEU A 11 -17.74 -14.10 32.27
C LEU A 11 -17.84 -13.96 30.73
N PHE A 12 -19.05 -13.83 30.18
CA PHE A 12 -19.27 -13.82 28.73
C PHE A 12 -19.34 -12.42 28.09
N ILE A 13 -19.02 -11.34 28.82
CA ILE A 13 -19.16 -9.96 28.32
C ILE A 13 -17.81 -9.29 27.98
N SER A 14 -16.75 -10.08 27.74
CA SER A 14 -15.50 -9.49 27.22
C SER A 14 -15.56 -9.35 25.70
N CYS A 15 -16.26 -8.32 25.23
CA CYS A 15 -16.08 -7.83 23.87
C CYS A 15 -14.75 -7.03 23.87
N THR A 16 -13.65 -7.68 23.51
CA THR A 16 -12.40 -6.95 23.23
C THR A 16 -12.64 -6.15 21.95
N ALA A 17 -12.95 -4.87 22.09
CA ALA A 17 -12.96 -3.94 20.97
C ALA A 17 -11.53 -3.86 20.43
N VAL A 18 -11.23 -4.63 19.39
CA VAL A 18 -9.97 -4.52 18.66
C VAL A 18 -10.04 -3.20 17.91
N THR A 19 -9.45 -2.15 18.48
CA THR A 19 -9.19 -0.90 17.76
C THR A 19 -8.15 -1.20 16.69
N VAL A 20 -8.62 -1.49 15.48
CA VAL A 20 -7.77 -1.48 14.29
C VAL A 20 -7.24 -0.05 14.16
N PRO A 21 -5.91 0.18 14.23
CA PRO A 21 -5.37 1.50 13.99
C PRO A 21 -5.85 1.93 12.61
N LYS A 22 -6.41 3.15 12.53
CA LYS A 22 -6.87 3.75 11.30
C LYS A 22 -5.63 4.02 10.45
N THR A 23 -5.17 3.01 9.72
CA THR A 23 -4.13 3.18 8.71
C THR A 23 -4.69 4.17 7.70
N SER A 24 -3.96 5.25 7.46
CA SER A 24 -4.27 6.18 6.38
C SER A 24 -3.98 5.45 5.08
N VAL A 25 -4.93 4.64 4.62
CA VAL A 25 -4.85 3.96 3.34
C VAL A 25 -5.04 5.03 2.27
N TYR A 26 -3.97 5.34 1.54
CA TYR A 26 -4.02 6.23 0.41
C TYR A 26 -4.82 5.61 -0.73
N THR A 27 -5.53 6.46 -1.48
CA THR A 27 -6.22 6.04 -2.68
C THR A 27 -5.23 5.63 -3.76
N LYS A 28 -5.71 4.87 -4.76
CA LYS A 28 -4.91 4.50 -5.94
C LYS A 28 -4.25 5.72 -6.60
N ASP A 29 -4.98 6.83 -6.73
CA ASP A 29 -4.46 8.04 -7.36
C ASP A 29 -3.36 8.71 -6.53
N GLN A 30 -3.51 8.75 -5.21
CA GLN A 30 -2.50 9.30 -4.30
C GLN A 30 -1.22 8.44 -4.33
N ILE A 31 -1.37 7.11 -4.32
CA ILE A 31 -0.24 6.19 -4.45
C ILE A 31 0.49 6.39 -5.77
N LEU A 32 -0.27 6.57 -6.86
CA LEU A 32 0.33 6.80 -8.17
C LEU A 32 1.12 8.12 -8.22
N GLU A 33 0.59 9.19 -7.66
CA GLU A 33 1.27 10.49 -7.56
C GLU A 33 2.56 10.40 -6.72
N ILE A 34 2.51 9.70 -5.58
CA ILE A 34 3.69 9.41 -4.76
C ILE A 34 4.76 8.68 -5.59
N GLY A 35 4.37 7.67 -6.35
CA GLY A 35 5.30 6.91 -7.19
C GLY A 35 5.94 7.74 -8.30
N ILE A 36 5.16 8.55 -9.02
CA ILE A 36 5.68 9.43 -10.08
C ILE A 36 6.67 10.45 -9.50
N ASN A 37 6.31 11.10 -8.38
CA ASN A 37 7.17 12.06 -7.70
C ASN A 37 8.47 11.41 -7.21
N GLU A 38 8.41 10.18 -6.73
CA GLU A 38 9.59 9.44 -6.29
C GLU A 38 10.53 9.10 -7.46
N VAL A 39 9.98 8.68 -8.60
CA VAL A 39 10.78 8.46 -9.83
C VAL A 39 11.45 9.74 -10.29
N LYS A 40 10.73 10.87 -10.28
CA LYS A 40 11.30 12.19 -10.59
C LYS A 40 12.42 12.56 -9.63
N ARG A 41 12.26 12.27 -8.34
CA ARG A 41 13.28 12.52 -7.31
C ARG A 41 14.53 11.65 -7.49
N VAL A 42 14.36 10.36 -7.80
CA VAL A 42 15.46 9.39 -7.88
C VAL A 42 16.21 9.47 -9.22
N TYR A 43 15.49 9.62 -10.33
CA TYR A 43 16.05 9.54 -11.68
C TYR A 43 15.99 10.87 -12.46
N GLY A 44 15.33 11.91 -11.94
CA GLY A 44 15.18 13.18 -12.66
C GLY A 44 14.24 13.10 -13.87
N LEU A 45 13.42 12.05 -13.96
CA LEU A 45 12.52 11.80 -15.08
C LEU A 45 11.13 12.33 -14.77
N ASP A 46 10.57 13.13 -15.67
CA ASP A 46 9.16 13.50 -15.64
C ASP A 46 8.38 12.48 -16.47
N ILE A 47 7.43 11.79 -15.84
CA ILE A 47 6.63 10.74 -16.49
C ILE A 47 5.16 11.08 -16.34
N ASP A 48 4.49 11.21 -17.48
CA ASP A 48 3.06 11.49 -17.54
C ASP A 48 2.25 10.34 -16.92
N LYS A 49 1.15 10.69 -16.24
CA LYS A 49 0.27 9.73 -15.59
C LYS A 49 -0.32 8.73 -16.60
N GLU A 50 -0.55 9.14 -17.86
CA GLU A 50 -1.01 8.26 -18.93
C GLU A 50 0.00 7.15 -19.29
N ASN A 51 1.29 7.38 -19.02
CA ASN A 51 2.38 6.41 -19.28
C ASN A 51 2.69 5.56 -18.05
N THR A 52 1.67 5.28 -17.23
CA THR A 52 1.81 4.48 -16.01
C THR A 52 0.76 3.38 -15.92
N ALA A 53 1.14 2.27 -15.29
CA ALA A 53 0.21 1.22 -14.86
C ALA A 53 0.36 1.02 -13.35
N ILE A 54 -0.76 0.85 -12.65
CA ILE A 54 -0.78 0.63 -11.20
C ILE A 54 -1.74 -0.50 -10.85
N PHE A 55 -1.26 -1.45 -10.06
CA PHE A 55 -2.02 -2.63 -9.62
C PHE A 55 -1.64 -3.03 -8.19
N LYS A 56 -2.53 -3.75 -7.52
CA LYS A 56 -2.25 -4.32 -6.20
C LYS A 56 -1.23 -5.45 -6.32
N SER A 57 -0.23 -5.45 -5.44
CA SER A 57 0.80 -6.48 -5.37
C SER A 57 0.76 -7.18 -4.02
N GLY A 58 -0.35 -7.87 -3.73
CA GLY A 58 -0.58 -8.51 -2.42
C GLY A 58 -1.35 -7.62 -1.44
N TYR A 59 -1.31 -8.01 -0.16
CA TYR A 59 -1.99 -7.28 0.92
C TYR A 59 -1.20 -6.03 1.31
N GLY A 60 -1.83 -4.87 1.29
CA GLY A 60 -1.19 -3.64 1.76
C GLY A 60 -0.22 -3.00 0.77
N GLU A 61 -0.11 -3.50 -0.46
CA GLU A 61 0.94 -3.10 -1.39
C GLU A 61 0.41 -2.79 -2.79
N TRP A 62 1.05 -1.80 -3.42
CA TRP A 62 0.84 -1.37 -4.79
C TRP A 62 2.14 -1.49 -5.56
N LYS A 63 2.03 -1.93 -6.81
CA LYS A 63 3.11 -1.91 -7.78
C LYS A 63 2.73 -0.96 -8.90
N ILE A 64 3.64 -0.04 -9.19
CA ILE A 64 3.54 0.93 -10.28
C ILE A 64 4.60 0.57 -11.31
N VAL A 65 4.21 0.59 -12.58
CA VAL A 65 5.09 0.49 -13.73
C VAL A 65 5.03 1.82 -14.44
N LEU A 66 6.18 2.48 -14.59
CA LEU A 66 6.31 3.74 -15.31
C LEU A 66 7.09 3.47 -16.59
N TYR A 67 6.48 3.78 -17.73
CA TYR A 67 7.08 3.57 -19.04
C TYR A 67 7.88 4.82 -19.41
N SER A 68 9.20 4.75 -19.22
CA SER A 68 10.12 5.77 -19.73
C SER A 68 10.59 5.41 -21.15
N PRO A 69 11.14 6.37 -21.93
CA PRO A 69 11.61 6.11 -23.29
C PRO A 69 12.75 5.08 -23.40
N THR A 70 13.53 4.90 -22.32
CA THR A 70 14.67 3.98 -22.30
C THR A 70 14.29 2.65 -21.69
N ASN A 71 13.88 2.68 -20.43
CA ASN A 71 13.74 1.49 -19.59
C ASN A 71 12.49 1.60 -18.71
N PRO A 72 11.71 0.52 -18.52
CA PRO A 72 10.62 0.53 -17.57
C PRO A 72 11.14 0.69 -16.13
N ILE A 73 10.43 1.50 -15.35
CA ILE A 73 10.72 1.71 -13.93
C ILE A 73 9.60 1.09 -13.11
N PHE A 74 9.96 0.33 -12.09
CA PHE A 74 9.04 -0.32 -11.18
C PHE A 74 9.15 0.33 -9.82
N VAL A 75 8.00 0.72 -9.25
CA VAL A 75 7.92 1.26 -7.89
C VAL A 75 7.00 0.37 -7.08
N LEU A 76 7.46 -0.06 -5.91
CA LEU A 76 6.68 -0.80 -4.94
C LEU A 76 6.37 0.13 -3.75
N ILE A 77 5.08 0.31 -3.44
CA ILE A 77 4.61 1.27 -2.42
C ILE A 77 3.59 0.58 -1.53
N ASN A 78 3.69 0.77 -0.22
CA ASN A 78 2.67 0.30 0.71
C ASN A 78 1.40 1.20 0.67
N GLU A 79 0.29 0.71 1.18
CA GLU A 79 -0.97 1.46 1.27
C GLU A 79 -0.88 2.74 2.11
N ASP A 80 0.08 2.82 3.01
CA ASP A 80 0.38 4.01 3.81
C ASP A 80 1.30 5.01 3.09
N GLY A 81 1.64 4.76 1.82
CA GLY A 81 2.45 5.64 0.98
C GLY A 81 3.97 5.45 1.15
N SER A 82 4.42 4.54 2.01
CA SER A 82 5.85 4.27 2.16
C SER A 82 6.42 3.52 0.95
N ILE A 83 7.51 4.03 0.37
CA ILE A 83 8.21 3.43 -0.76
C ILE A 83 9.03 2.24 -0.27
N LYS A 84 8.78 1.05 -0.82
CA LYS A 84 9.59 -0.16 -0.57
C LYS A 84 10.77 -0.25 -1.52
N SER A 85 10.54 -0.01 -2.81
CA SER A 85 11.59 -0.06 -3.82
C SER A 85 11.27 0.79 -5.04
N VAL A 86 12.32 1.21 -5.73
CA VAL A 86 12.31 1.92 -7.00
C VAL A 86 13.41 1.29 -7.86
N GLU A 87 13.04 0.65 -8.96
CA GLU A 87 13.95 -0.13 -9.79
C GLU A 87 13.75 0.19 -11.27
N MET A 88 14.76 0.74 -11.92
CA MET A 88 14.85 0.79 -13.38
C MET A 88 15.35 -0.55 -13.90
N LYS A 89 14.60 -1.20 -14.79
CA LYS A 89 15.04 -2.44 -15.43
C LYS A 89 15.49 -2.18 -16.85
N ASP A 90 16.66 -2.69 -17.19
CA ASP A 90 17.11 -2.71 -18.57
C ASP A 90 16.19 -3.57 -19.41
N TYR A 91 15.83 -3.06 -20.59
CA TYR A 91 15.21 -3.88 -21.63
C TYR A 91 16.18 -5.01 -21.97
N ILE A 92 15.88 -6.23 -21.52
CA ILE A 92 16.60 -7.42 -22.01
C ILE A 92 16.09 -7.62 -23.44
N GLN A 93 16.94 -7.28 -24.41
CA GLN A 93 16.80 -7.72 -25.80
C GLN A 93 17.07 -9.22 -25.90
#